data_AF-A0A241XE25-F1
#
_entry.id   AF-A0A241XE25-F1
#
_cell.length_a   1.000
_cell.length_b   1.000
_cell.length_c   1.000
_cell.angle_alpha   90.00
_cell.angle_beta   90.00
_cell.angle_gamma   90.00
#
_symmetry.space_group_name_H-M   'P 1'
#
loop_
_entity.id
_entity.type
_entity.pdbx_description
1 polymer ?
#
loop_
_entity_poly.entity_id
_entity_poly.type
_entity_poly.pdbx_seq_one_letter_code
_entity_poly.pdbx_strand_id
1 'polypeptide(L)'
;MTATTTAQQKRVVQDTKGSVYELREEMSRGGQGIVYRTQYPQALIKGFTNKDAQARQRWHRHIAWLIRQNLSDLKLARPLALLAEPRFGYVMELMDGLVPLQSLLDSFINAEDEASADYLRQGGLRRRIRILSQLARTLNQLHARGMLYGDLSPSNIFVSDDTAHAETWLIDCDNISLEAHGGLTVHTADYG
;
A
#
# COMPACT_ATOMS: atom_id res chain seq x y z
N MET A 1 22.69 -23.88 34.46
CA MET A 1 22.91 -23.34 33.11
C MET A 1 21.85 -22.27 32.87
N THR A 2 22.18 -21.01 33.14
CA THR A 2 21.31 -19.86 32.93
C THR A 2 21.32 -19.50 31.45
N ALA A 3 20.16 -19.68 30.79
CA ALA A 3 19.96 -19.21 29.42
C ALA A 3 19.93 -17.68 29.42
N THR A 4 20.98 -17.08 28.86
CA THR A 4 21.05 -15.65 28.62
C THR A 4 20.12 -15.32 27.45
N THR A 5 18.89 -14.90 27.73
CA THR A 5 17.99 -14.36 26.72
C THR A 5 18.56 -13.03 26.26
N THR A 6 19.19 -13.00 25.09
CA THR A 6 19.65 -11.77 24.44
C THR A 6 18.43 -10.89 24.20
N ALA A 7 18.26 -9.84 25.00
CA ALA A 7 17.20 -8.86 24.80
C ALA A 7 17.40 -8.22 23.42
N GLN A 8 16.53 -8.56 22.47
CA GLN A 8 16.53 -7.98 21.14
C GLN A 8 16.31 -6.47 21.31
N GLN A 9 17.32 -5.67 20.97
CA GLN A 9 17.28 -4.22 21.11
C GLN A 9 16.04 -3.68 20.39
N LYS A 10 15.13 -3.06 21.14
CA LYS A 10 13.91 -2.47 20.59
C LYS A 10 14.28 -1.42 19.56
N ARG A 11 13.92 -1.66 18.29
CA ARG A 11 14.17 -0.72 17.19
C ARG A 11 13.09 0.35 17.24
N VAL A 12 13.44 1.53 17.71
CA VAL A 12 12.52 2.66 17.86
C VAL A 12 12.78 3.70 16.78
N VAL A 13 11.72 4.28 16.22
CA VAL A 13 11.75 5.41 15.28
C VAL A 13 10.81 6.51 15.76
N GLN A 14 11.09 7.76 15.35
CA GLN A 14 10.25 8.92 15.66
C GLN A 14 9.76 9.53 14.35
N ASP A 15 8.53 10.04 14.31
CA ASP A 15 8.05 10.85 13.19
C ASP A 15 8.41 12.33 13.35
N THR A 16 8.22 13.12 12.28
CA THR A 16 8.48 14.57 12.28
C THR A 16 7.57 15.38 13.19
N LYS A 17 6.52 14.77 13.78
CA LYS A 17 5.61 15.38 14.76
C LYS A 17 5.98 15.00 16.20
N GLY A 18 7.01 14.17 16.39
CA GLY A 18 7.52 13.75 17.69
C GLY A 18 6.95 12.43 18.20
N SER A 19 6.03 11.78 17.48
CA SER A 19 5.46 10.49 17.91
C SER A 19 6.47 9.36 17.76
N VAL A 20 6.49 8.44 18.72
CA VAL A 20 7.50 7.38 18.82
C VAL A 20 6.89 6.01 18.53
N TYR A 21 7.53 5.24 17.66
CA TYR A 21 7.09 3.91 17.20
C TYR A 21 8.15 2.85 17.48
N GLU A 22 7.78 1.81 18.20
CA GLU A 22 8.56 0.58 18.38
C GLU A 22 8.25 -0.35 17.19
N LEU A 23 9.25 -0.60 16.34
CA LEU A 23 9.14 -1.54 15.22
C LEU A 23 9.08 -2.96 15.76
N ARG A 24 8.03 -3.69 15.37
CA ARG A 24 7.80 -5.09 15.74
C ARG A 24 8.14 -5.99 14.55
N GLU A 25 7.11 -6.54 13.93
CA GLU A 25 7.21 -7.50 12.83
C GLU A 25 7.38 -6.79 11.48
N GLU A 26 8.16 -7.41 10.60
CA GLU A 26 8.25 -7.04 9.18
C GLU A 26 7.08 -7.66 8.42
N MET A 27 6.20 -6.84 7.85
CA MET A 27 5.04 -7.32 7.09
C MET A 27 5.38 -7.61 5.63
N SER A 28 6.28 -6.84 5.05
CA SER A 28 6.64 -6.94 3.63
C SER A 28 7.97 -6.27 3.36
N ARG A 29 8.69 -6.79 2.37
CA ARG A 29 9.96 -6.27 1.86
C ARG A 29 9.95 -6.34 0.35
N GLY A 30 10.18 -5.21 -0.30
CA GLY A 30 10.23 -5.10 -1.75
C GLY A 30 11.30 -4.11 -2.23
N GLY A 31 11.33 -3.85 -3.53
CA GLY A 31 12.33 -2.96 -4.16
C GLY A 31 12.29 -1.52 -3.66
N GLN A 32 11.15 -1.08 -3.12
CA GLN A 32 10.96 0.29 -2.64
C GLN A 32 11.18 0.45 -1.13
N GLY A 33 11.31 -0.64 -0.37
CA GLY A 33 11.44 -0.53 1.08
C GLY A 33 10.92 -1.73 1.87
N ILE A 34 10.75 -1.50 3.17
CA ILE A 34 10.28 -2.49 4.13
C ILE A 34 9.13 -1.91 4.94
N VAL A 35 8.07 -2.67 5.14
CA VAL A 35 6.92 -2.28 5.97
C VAL A 35 6.98 -3.00 7.31
N TYR A 36 6.85 -2.26 8.41
CA TYR A 36 6.86 -2.78 9.77
C TYR A 36 5.54 -2.51 10.49
N ARG A 37 5.07 -3.48 11.28
CA ARG A 37 4.08 -3.25 12.34
C ARG A 37 4.71 -2.47 13.48
N THR A 38 3.89 -1.71 14.20
CA THR A 38 4.32 -0.96 15.38
C THR A 38 3.62 -1.45 16.64
N GLN A 39 3.91 -0.82 17.78
CA GLN A 39 3.14 -1.01 18.99
C GLN A 39 1.70 -0.47 18.91
N TYR A 40 1.42 0.43 17.98
CA TYR A 40 0.07 0.90 17.69
C TYR A 40 -0.55 0.02 16.59
N PRO A 41 -1.65 -0.70 16.87
CA PRO A 41 -2.20 -1.68 15.93
C PRO A 41 -2.53 -1.12 14.54
N GLN A 42 -2.94 0.15 14.48
CA GLN A 42 -3.37 0.81 13.25
C GLN A 42 -2.25 1.59 12.54
N ALA A 43 -1.02 1.61 13.07
CA ALA A 43 0.09 2.35 12.47
C ALA A 43 1.17 1.40 11.94
N LEU A 44 1.52 1.61 10.67
CA LEU A 44 2.62 0.95 9.99
C LEU A 44 3.74 1.95 9.69
N ILE A 45 4.96 1.45 9.61
CA ILE A 45 6.12 2.21 9.15
C ILE A 45 6.59 1.63 7.82
N LYS A 46 6.56 2.42 6.74
CA LYS A 46 7.28 2.10 5.50
C LYS A 46 8.65 2.75 5.56
N GLY A 47 9.70 1.95 5.68
CA GLY A 47 11.09 2.37 5.65
C GLY A 47 11.66 2.31 4.23
N PHE A 48 12.35 3.37 3.81
CA PHE A 48 13.02 3.44 2.51
C PHE A 48 14.46 2.93 2.64
N THR A 49 14.86 2.00 1.76
CA THR A 49 16.13 1.24 1.90
C THR A 49 17.22 1.68 0.92
N ASN A 50 16.94 2.59 -0.02
CA ASN A 50 17.92 3.01 -1.02
C ASN A 50 19.11 3.75 -0.37
N LYS A 51 20.33 3.30 -0.69
CA LYS A 51 21.58 3.85 -0.14
C LYS A 51 22.07 5.10 -0.89
N ASP A 52 21.52 5.42 -2.05
CA ASP A 52 21.86 6.65 -2.77
C ASP A 52 21.27 7.88 -2.08
N ALA A 53 22.13 8.85 -1.73
CA ALA A 53 21.73 10.04 -0.98
C ALA A 53 20.79 10.95 -1.80
N GLN A 54 21.02 11.07 -3.11
CA GLN A 54 20.18 11.90 -3.96
C GLN A 54 18.79 11.29 -4.14
N ALA A 55 18.71 9.97 -4.36
CA ALA A 55 17.46 9.23 -4.44
C ALA A 55 16.66 9.34 -3.14
N ARG A 56 17.30 9.19 -1.97
CA ARG A 56 16.66 9.41 -0.67
C ARG A 56 16.07 10.81 -0.55
N GLN A 57 16.81 11.85 -0.95
CA GLN A 57 16.33 13.22 -0.85
C GLN A 57 15.18 13.50 -1.84
N ARG A 58 15.24 12.94 -3.06
CA ARG A 58 14.13 13.02 -4.02
C ARG A 58 12.88 12.35 -3.47
N TRP A 59 13.00 11.11 -2.99
CA TRP A 59 11.88 10.37 -2.40
C TRP A 59 11.32 11.08 -1.16
N HIS A 60 12.16 11.57 -0.25
CA HIS A 60 11.71 12.31 0.93
C HIS A 60 10.90 13.57 0.54
N ARG A 61 11.38 14.36 -0.44
CA ARG A 61 10.64 15.52 -0.95
C ARG A 61 9.31 15.11 -1.59
N HIS A 62 9.29 14.00 -2.31
CA HIS A 62 8.08 13.45 -2.92
C HIS A 62 7.03 13.05 -1.87
N ILE A 63 7.41 12.26 -0.87
CA ILE A 63 6.50 11.90 0.24
C ILE A 63 6.02 13.13 1.00
N ALA A 64 6.91 14.10 1.25
CA ALA A 64 6.53 15.36 1.89
C ALA A 64 5.47 16.10 1.07
N TRP A 65 5.59 16.11 -0.26
CA TRP A 65 4.58 16.65 -1.15
C TRP A 65 3.27 15.87 -1.07
N LEU A 66 3.32 14.54 -1.10
CA LEU A 66 2.14 13.67 -1.07
C LEU A 66 1.32 13.85 0.22
N ILE A 67 1.98 13.96 1.38
CA ILE A 67 1.34 14.21 2.69
C ILE A 67 0.52 15.51 2.69
N ARG A 68 0.94 16.52 1.92
CA ARG A 68 0.26 17.82 1.85
C ARG A 68 -0.95 17.82 0.91
N GLN A 69 -1.15 16.77 0.12
CA GLN A 69 -2.27 16.70 -0.82
C GLN A 69 -3.59 16.37 -0.11
N ASN A 70 -4.70 16.91 -0.62
CA ASN A 70 -6.02 16.60 -0.10
C ASN A 70 -6.53 15.25 -0.64
N LEU A 71 -6.06 14.17 0.00
CA LEU A 71 -6.36 12.77 -0.34
C LEU A 71 -7.11 12.03 0.77
N SER A 72 -7.47 12.72 1.85
CA SER A 72 -8.06 12.09 3.05
C SER A 72 -9.45 11.49 2.83
N ASP A 73 -10.17 11.95 1.80
CA ASP A 73 -11.50 11.46 1.41
C ASP A 73 -11.44 10.27 0.44
N LEU A 74 -10.24 9.87 0.00
CA LEU A 74 -10.04 8.77 -0.92
C LEU A 74 -9.64 7.48 -0.19
N LYS A 75 -9.98 6.34 -0.80
CA LYS A 75 -9.65 5.00 -0.29
C LYS A 75 -8.20 4.63 -0.64
N LEU A 76 -7.27 5.38 -0.05
CA LEU A 76 -5.82 5.29 -0.28
C LEU A 76 -5.08 5.08 1.04
N ALA A 77 -4.16 4.12 1.11
CA ALA A 77 -3.21 3.98 2.22
C ALA A 77 -2.09 5.02 2.10
N ARG A 78 -2.44 6.28 2.30
CA ARG A 78 -1.56 7.44 2.13
C ARG A 78 -0.53 7.56 3.26
N PRO A 79 0.64 8.15 2.99
CA PRO A 79 1.55 8.60 4.06
C PRO A 79 0.88 9.64 4.97
N LEU A 80 1.12 9.55 6.27
CA LEU A 80 0.57 10.47 7.29
C LEU A 80 1.62 11.42 7.86
N ALA A 81 2.84 10.92 8.07
CA ALA A 81 3.96 11.68 8.62
C ALA A 81 5.28 11.05 8.15
N LEU A 82 6.29 11.88 7.93
CA LEU A 82 7.64 11.39 7.65
C LEU A 82 8.32 10.92 8.94
N LEU A 83 9.26 9.99 8.82
CA LEU A 83 10.19 9.70 9.91
C LEU A 83 11.20 10.85 10.08
N ALA A 84 11.57 11.11 11.33
CA ALA A 84 12.66 12.01 11.66
C ALA A 84 14.01 11.40 11.28
N GLU A 85 14.98 12.26 10.95
CA GLU A 85 16.36 11.84 10.73
C GLU A 85 16.92 11.06 11.92
N PRO A 86 17.82 10.08 11.69
CA PRO A 86 18.45 9.72 10.41
C PRO A 86 17.67 8.69 9.57
N ARG A 87 16.41 8.41 9.92
CA ARG A 87 15.60 7.38 9.25
C ARG A 87 14.82 7.98 8.08
N PHE A 88 14.84 7.30 6.94
CA PHE A 88 14.01 7.65 5.80
C PHE A 88 12.84 6.67 5.74
N GLY A 89 11.63 7.20 5.83
CA GLY A 89 10.41 6.42 5.90
C GLY A 89 9.21 7.31 6.17
N TYR A 90 8.04 6.69 6.25
CA TYR A 90 6.83 7.38 6.69
C TYR A 90 5.92 6.46 7.50
N VAL A 91 5.06 7.08 8.29
CA VAL A 91 3.94 6.46 9.00
C VAL A 91 2.76 6.38 8.05
N MET A 92 2.05 5.26 8.01
CA MET A 92 0.79 5.07 7.30
C MET A 92 -0.19 4.23 8.12
N GLU A 93 -1.46 4.22 7.74
CA GLU A 93 -2.48 3.41 8.41
C GLU A 93 -2.43 1.96 7.93
N LEU A 94 -2.65 1.03 8.87
CA LEU A 94 -2.99 -0.35 8.53
C LEU A 94 -4.45 -0.39 8.08
N MET A 95 -4.71 -0.98 6.93
CA MET A 95 -6.07 -1.24 6.46
C MET A 95 -6.49 -2.65 6.86
N ASP A 96 -7.03 -2.80 8.06
CA ASP A 96 -7.45 -4.09 8.60
C ASP A 96 -8.71 -4.64 7.90
N GLY A 97 -8.88 -5.96 7.90
CA GLY A 97 -9.99 -6.64 7.23
C GLY A 97 -9.97 -6.58 5.70
N LEU A 98 -8.82 -6.25 5.10
CA LEU A 98 -8.60 -6.28 3.66
C LEU A 98 -7.52 -7.30 3.28
N VAL A 99 -7.64 -7.86 2.09
CA VAL A 99 -6.67 -8.78 1.46
C VAL A 99 -6.29 -8.28 0.06
N PRO A 100 -5.08 -8.59 -0.45
CA PRO A 100 -4.70 -8.23 -1.82
C PRO A 100 -5.64 -8.89 -2.83
N LEU A 101 -6.07 -8.15 -3.86
CA LEU A 101 -6.88 -8.68 -4.97
C LEU A 101 -6.14 -9.83 -5.68
N GLN A 102 -4.81 -9.78 -5.73
CA GLN A 102 -3.96 -10.86 -6.23
C GLN A 102 -4.30 -12.20 -5.58
N SER A 103 -4.57 -12.24 -4.27
CA SER A 103 -4.90 -13.49 -3.56
C SER A 103 -6.18 -14.16 -4.08
N LEU A 104 -7.17 -13.37 -4.51
CA LEU A 104 -8.41 -13.87 -5.10
C LEU A 104 -8.16 -14.45 -6.50
N LEU A 105 -7.25 -13.84 -7.26
CA LEU A 105 -6.84 -14.33 -8.58
C LEU A 105 -6.05 -15.64 -8.46
N ASP A 106 -5.08 -15.67 -7.53
CA ASP A 106 -4.26 -16.85 -7.28
C ASP A 106 -5.12 -18.02 -6.76
N SER A 107 -6.06 -17.75 -5.84
CA SER A 107 -7.04 -18.75 -5.37
C SER A 107 -7.83 -19.36 -6.53
N PHE A 108 -8.31 -18.53 -7.46
CA PHE A 108 -9.06 -19.01 -8.63
C PHE A 108 -8.19 -19.87 -9.55
N ILE A 109 -6.94 -19.46 -9.81
CA ILE A 109 -6.01 -20.21 -10.67
C ILE A 109 -5.65 -21.56 -10.03
N ASN A 110 -5.39 -21.56 -8.72
CA ASN A 110 -4.98 -22.76 -7.98
C ASN A 110 -6.13 -23.73 -7.69
N ALA A 111 -7.38 -23.30 -7.87
CA ALA A 111 -8.55 -24.14 -7.61
C ALA A 111 -8.82 -25.18 -8.70
N GLU A 112 -8.17 -25.08 -9.87
CA GLU A 112 -8.28 -26.04 -10.99
C GLU A 112 -9.76 -26.41 -11.29
N ASP A 113 -10.16 -27.66 -11.08
CA ASP A 113 -11.54 -28.14 -11.31
C ASP A 113 -12.59 -27.45 -10.43
N GLU A 114 -12.20 -26.90 -9.27
CA GLU A 114 -13.06 -26.15 -8.37
C GLU A 114 -13.13 -24.65 -8.69
N ALA A 115 -12.46 -24.15 -9.73
CA ALA A 115 -12.35 -22.71 -10.00
C ALA A 115 -13.71 -22.00 -10.09
N SER A 116 -14.73 -22.65 -10.65
CA SER A 116 -16.09 -22.10 -10.71
C SER A 116 -16.74 -21.99 -9.32
N ALA A 117 -16.57 -23.01 -8.48
CA ALA A 117 -17.08 -23.00 -7.11
C ALA A 117 -16.34 -21.95 -6.27
N ASP A 118 -15.02 -21.85 -6.43
CA ASP A 118 -14.18 -20.87 -5.77
C ASP A 118 -14.58 -19.43 -6.13
N TYR A 119 -14.76 -19.16 -7.42
CA TYR A 119 -15.24 -17.88 -7.91
C TYR A 119 -16.56 -17.45 -7.26
N LEU A 120 -17.51 -18.38 -7.11
CA LEU A 120 -18.79 -18.13 -6.45
C LEU A 120 -18.64 -17.91 -4.94
N ARG A 121 -17.81 -18.71 -4.25
CA ARG A 121 -17.48 -18.51 -2.82
C ARG A 121 -16.88 -17.13 -2.57
N GLN A 122 -16.06 -16.64 -3.49
CA GLN A 122 -15.50 -15.29 -3.45
C GLN A 122 -16.52 -14.17 -3.75
N GLY A 123 -17.82 -14.47 -3.89
CA GLY A 123 -18.87 -13.47 -4.16
C GLY A 123 -19.15 -13.20 -5.65
N GLY A 124 -18.49 -13.95 -6.53
CA GLY A 124 -18.77 -14.01 -7.96
C GLY A 124 -18.74 -12.68 -8.71
N LEU A 125 -19.46 -12.63 -9.83
CA LEU A 125 -19.47 -11.49 -10.74
C LEU A 125 -19.96 -10.21 -10.06
N ARG A 126 -21.00 -10.33 -9.23
CA ARG A 126 -21.61 -9.19 -8.52
C ARG A 126 -20.58 -8.47 -7.66
N ARG A 127 -19.79 -9.19 -6.87
CA ARG A 127 -18.76 -8.59 -6.01
C ARG A 127 -17.66 -7.94 -6.85
N ARG A 128 -17.20 -8.60 -7.92
CA ARG A 128 -16.15 -8.07 -8.81
C ARG A 128 -16.56 -6.77 -9.51
N ILE A 129 -17.80 -6.66 -9.99
CA ILE A 129 -18.32 -5.40 -10.55
C ILE A 129 -18.30 -4.29 -9.49
N ARG A 130 -18.65 -4.59 -8.23
CA ARG A 130 -18.61 -3.59 -7.15
C ARG A 130 -17.19 -3.16 -6.79
N ILE A 131 -16.23 -4.09 -6.78
CA ILE A 131 -14.80 -3.80 -6.59
C ILE A 131 -14.31 -2.87 -7.71
N LEU A 132 -14.54 -3.24 -8.97
CA LEU A 132 -14.18 -2.43 -10.13
C LEU A 132 -14.82 -1.04 -10.09
N SER A 133 -16.10 -0.96 -9.72
CA SER A 133 -16.81 0.32 -9.60
C SER A 133 -16.20 1.23 -8.53
N GLN A 134 -15.78 0.65 -7.39
CA GLN A 134 -15.13 1.42 -6.32
C GLN A 134 -13.72 1.85 -6.71
N LEU A 135 -12.95 0.96 -7.33
CA LEU A 135 -11.63 1.28 -7.86
C LEU A 135 -11.70 2.41 -8.89
N ALA A 136 -12.60 2.30 -9.87
CA ALA A 136 -12.82 3.31 -10.89
C ALA A 136 -13.23 4.65 -10.29
N ARG A 137 -14.08 4.65 -9.24
CA ARG A 137 -14.44 5.88 -8.52
C ARG A 137 -13.25 6.52 -7.83
N THR A 138 -12.43 5.76 -7.10
CA THR A 138 -11.23 6.27 -6.43
C THR A 138 -10.23 6.84 -7.44
N LEU A 139 -10.00 6.12 -8.55
CA LEU A 139 -9.12 6.58 -9.63
C LEU A 139 -9.66 7.86 -10.29
N ASN A 140 -10.96 7.92 -10.60
CA ASN A 140 -11.59 9.11 -11.15
C ASN A 140 -11.45 10.32 -10.21
N GLN A 141 -11.63 10.12 -8.90
CA GLN A 141 -11.45 11.18 -7.91
C GLN A 141 -9.99 11.63 -7.79
N LEU A 142 -9.03 10.70 -7.91
CA LEU A 142 -7.61 11.03 -7.94
C LEU A 142 -7.25 11.82 -9.21
N HIS A 143 -7.73 11.36 -10.37
CA HIS A 143 -7.51 12.00 -11.68
C HIS A 143 -8.14 13.39 -11.74
N ALA A 144 -9.31 13.60 -11.13
CA ALA A 144 -9.95 14.91 -11.02
C ALA A 144 -9.10 15.92 -10.23
N ARG A 145 -8.12 15.46 -9.44
CA ARG A 145 -7.14 16.28 -8.73
C ARG A 145 -5.82 16.42 -9.51
N GLY A 146 -5.76 15.98 -10.76
CA GLY A 146 -4.56 16.01 -11.60
C GLY A 146 -3.46 15.04 -11.17
N MET A 147 -3.79 14.02 -10.37
CA MET A 147 -2.84 13.02 -9.88
C MET A 147 -3.06 11.68 -10.55
N LEU A 148 -1.98 10.93 -10.74
CA LEU A 148 -1.95 9.60 -11.34
C LEU A 148 -1.48 8.58 -10.32
N TYR A 149 -2.05 7.37 -10.34
CA TYR A 149 -1.56 6.25 -9.55
C TYR A 149 -0.63 5.38 -10.40
N GLY A 150 0.65 5.34 -10.05
CA GLY A 150 1.71 4.86 -10.95
C GLY A 150 1.90 3.34 -11.04
N ASP A 151 1.40 2.56 -10.09
CA ASP A 151 1.59 1.09 -10.04
C ASP A 151 0.28 0.37 -9.77
N LEU A 152 -0.67 0.49 -10.72
CA LEU A 152 -1.96 -0.18 -10.64
C LEU A 152 -1.81 -1.68 -10.96
N SER A 153 -1.66 -2.48 -9.92
CA SER A 153 -1.52 -3.94 -9.99
C SER A 153 -2.44 -4.64 -8.97
N PRO A 154 -2.83 -5.91 -9.17
CA PRO A 154 -3.66 -6.63 -8.22
C PRO A 154 -3.03 -6.79 -6.83
N SER A 155 -1.70 -6.71 -6.71
CA SER A 155 -0.99 -6.70 -5.43
C SER A 155 -1.15 -5.38 -4.67
N ASN A 156 -1.41 -4.28 -5.36
CA ASN A 156 -1.60 -2.96 -4.77
C ASN A 156 -3.07 -2.57 -4.58
N ILE A 157 -3.99 -3.42 -5.03
CA ILE A 157 -5.44 -3.27 -4.80
C ILE A 157 -5.83 -4.19 -3.66
N PHE A 158 -6.31 -3.63 -2.55
CA PHE A 158 -6.78 -4.37 -1.40
C PHE A 158 -8.31 -4.35 -1.36
N VAL A 159 -8.92 -5.50 -1.12
CA VAL A 159 -10.38 -5.69 -1.09
C VAL A 159 -10.82 -6.26 0.24
N SER A 160 -12.07 -6.01 0.68
CA SER A 160 -12.63 -6.62 1.90
C SER A 160 -12.35 -8.11 1.94
N ASP A 161 -11.93 -8.67 3.08
CA ASP A 161 -11.81 -10.12 3.22
C ASP A 161 -13.19 -10.80 3.18
N ASP A 162 -14.15 -10.21 3.92
CA ASP A 162 -15.56 -10.61 3.86
C ASP A 162 -16.16 -10.44 2.45
N THR A 163 -16.64 -11.55 1.89
CA THR A 163 -17.18 -11.64 0.54
C THR A 163 -18.55 -10.97 0.38
N ALA A 164 -19.25 -10.68 1.48
CA ALA A 164 -20.46 -9.86 1.48
C ALA A 164 -20.16 -8.38 1.15
N HIS A 165 -18.91 -7.98 1.35
CA HIS A 165 -18.42 -6.62 1.11
C HIS A 165 -17.50 -6.56 -0.12
N ALA A 166 -17.29 -5.33 -0.59
CA ALA A 166 -16.49 -5.04 -1.78
C ALA A 166 -15.64 -3.79 -1.58
N GLU A 167 -15.39 -3.39 -0.33
CA GLU A 167 -14.56 -2.22 -0.02
C GLU A 167 -13.23 -2.37 -0.75
N THR A 168 -12.78 -1.32 -1.44
CA THR A 168 -11.59 -1.37 -2.28
C THR A 168 -10.67 -0.21 -1.97
N TRP A 169 -9.42 -0.52 -1.65
CA TRP A 169 -8.38 0.43 -1.29
C TRP A 169 -7.17 0.26 -2.20
N LEU A 170 -6.50 1.36 -2.51
CA LEU A 170 -5.16 1.31 -3.09
C LEU A 170 -4.13 1.49 -1.98
N ILE A 171 -3.12 0.61 -1.97
CA ILE A 171 -1.97 0.74 -1.09
C ILE A 171 -0.79 1.37 -1.83
N ASP A 172 0.40 1.35 -1.26
CA ASP A 172 1.64 1.75 -1.96
C ASP A 172 1.57 3.13 -2.66
N CYS A 173 1.00 4.11 -1.97
CA CYS A 173 0.64 5.41 -2.57
C CYS A 173 1.84 6.32 -2.86
N ASP A 174 3.07 5.93 -2.54
CA ASP A 174 4.28 6.67 -2.90
C ASP A 174 4.68 6.58 -4.38
N ASN A 175 3.83 5.93 -5.19
CA ASN A 175 3.84 5.96 -6.65
C ASN A 175 2.93 7.06 -7.24
N ILE A 176 2.21 7.85 -6.42
CA ILE A 176 1.28 8.87 -6.91
C ILE A 176 2.03 10.10 -7.42
N SER A 177 1.80 10.50 -8.67
CA SER A 177 2.50 11.64 -9.30
C SER A 177 1.53 12.65 -9.93
N LEU A 178 2.04 13.86 -10.23
CA LEU A 178 1.35 14.84 -11.09
C LEU A 178 1.69 14.64 -12.58
N GLU A 179 2.89 14.13 -12.85
CA GLU A 179 3.39 13.95 -14.20
C GLU A 179 3.01 12.56 -14.70
N ALA A 180 2.29 12.50 -15.83
CA ALA A 180 2.42 11.36 -16.72
C ALA A 180 3.86 11.42 -17.26
N HIS A 181 4.68 10.40 -17.01
CA HIS A 181 5.99 10.36 -17.65
C HIS A 181 5.77 10.25 -19.17
N GLY A 182 5.90 11.37 -19.89
CA GLY A 182 5.60 11.48 -21.32
C GLY A 182 6.50 10.65 -22.25
N GLY A 183 7.33 9.76 -21.71
CA GLY A 183 8.21 8.89 -22.46
C GLY A 183 7.80 7.41 -22.49
N LEU A 184 6.82 6.98 -21.67
CA LEU A 184 6.39 5.59 -21.62
C LEU A 184 4.86 5.50 -21.49
N THR A 185 4.18 5.47 -22.63
CA THR A 185 2.77 5.06 -22.68
C THR A 185 2.72 3.55 -22.50
N VAL A 186 2.68 3.07 -21.26
CA VAL A 186 2.41 1.65 -20.99
C VAL A 186 0.92 1.43 -21.17
N HIS A 187 0.56 0.95 -22.35
CA HIS A 187 -0.75 0.38 -22.64
C HIS A 187 -0.54 -1.04 -23.14
N THR A 188 -1.50 -1.91 -22.87
CA THR A 188 -1.57 -3.18 -23.59
C THR A 188 -1.93 -2.85 -25.04
N ALA A 189 -1.15 -3.35 -26.01
CA ALA A 189 -1.58 -3.31 -27.40
C ALA A 189 -2.98 -3.95 -27.49
N ASP A 190 -3.86 -3.34 -28.29
CA ASP A 190 -5.26 -3.73 -28.55
C ASP A 190 -6.36 -3.16 -27.63
N TYR A 191 -6.05 -2.23 -26.71
CA TYR A 191 -7.08 -1.53 -25.90
C TYR A 191 -6.96 0.01 -25.97
N GLY A 192 -7.02 0.55 -27.20
CA GLY A 192 -7.05 1.99 -27.47
C GLY A 192 -7.90 2.32 -28.69
#